data_AF-A0A5C7ZAT4-F1
#
_entry.id   AF-A0A5C7ZAT4-F1
#
_cell.length_a   1.000
_cell.length_b   1.000
_cell.length_c   1.000
_cell.angle_alpha   90.00
_cell.angle_beta   90.00
_cell.angle_gamma   90.00
#
_symmetry.space_group_name_H-M   'P 1'
#
loop_
_entity.id
_entity.type
_entity.pdbx_description
1 polymer ?
#
loop_
_entity_poly.entity_id
_entity_poly.type
_entity_poly.pdbx_seq_one_letter_code
_entity_poly.pdbx_strand_id
1 'polypeptide(L)'
;MYSVTNLTTIADCDVLLTMANKEQGDLTFKKLSEERLVTNYSTTSVEIDAVLQGVLAEISAVDTIIAALPEGPTKETEEKRKVRLEYKKFLLENRKESYGAVALLEKQLDLERVNKQLDEVNAFIAAITAHKATL
;
A
#
# COMPACT_ATOMS: atom_id res chain seq x y z
N MET A 1 5.96 19.97 22.42
CA MET A 1 5.23 20.88 23.34
C MET A 1 5.16 22.24 22.68
N TYR A 2 3.97 22.82 22.56
CA TYR A 2 3.76 24.12 21.92
C TYR A 2 3.84 25.25 22.95
N SER A 3 4.43 26.38 22.57
CA SER A 3 4.40 27.59 23.40
C SER A 3 3.05 28.30 23.21
N VAL A 4 2.17 28.20 24.22
CA VAL A 4 0.82 28.80 24.21
C VAL A 4 0.74 30.13 24.96
N THR A 5 1.87 30.60 25.50
CA THR A 5 1.97 31.81 26.33
C THR A 5 1.46 33.08 25.67
N ASN A 6 1.44 33.12 24.34
CA ASN A 6 0.99 34.28 23.56
C ASN A 6 -0.51 34.21 23.20
N LEU A 7 -1.20 33.11 23.51
CA LEU A 7 -2.64 32.98 23.34
C LEU A 7 -3.31 33.52 24.60
N THR A 8 -3.62 34.81 24.62
CA THR A 8 -4.18 35.49 25.79
C THR A 8 -5.70 35.53 25.79
N THR A 9 -6.35 35.14 24.69
CA THR A 9 -7.82 35.17 24.59
C THR A 9 -8.40 33.81 24.21
N ILE A 10 -9.61 33.55 24.68
CA ILE A 10 -10.42 32.39 24.29
C ILE A 10 -10.66 32.38 22.76
N ALA A 11 -10.87 33.57 22.16
CA ALA A 11 -11.13 33.70 20.73
C ALA A 11 -9.96 33.20 19.87
N ASP A 12 -8.71 33.51 20.26
CA ASP A 12 -7.52 33.01 19.55
C ASP A 12 -7.43 31.48 19.60
N CYS A 13 -7.74 30.89 20.75
CA CYS A 13 -7.81 29.44 20.91
C CYS A 13 -8.90 28.82 20.02
N ASP A 14 -10.07 29.45 19.91
CA ASP A 14 -11.18 28.98 19.08
C ASP A 14 -10.87 28.99 17.58
N VAL A 15 -10.14 30.02 17.11
CA VAL A 15 -9.66 30.06 15.72
C VAL A 15 -8.72 28.89 15.43
N LEU A 16 -7.75 28.65 16.33
CA LEU A 16 -6.80 27.54 16.18
C LEU A 16 -7.47 26.17 16.25
N LEU A 17 -8.42 25.99 17.17
CA LEU A 17 -9.20 24.76 17.27
C LEU A 17 -10.07 24.54 16.03
N THR A 18 -10.68 25.58 15.47
CA THR A 18 -11.48 25.46 14.24
C THR A 18 -10.60 24.98 13.08
N MET A 19 -9.42 25.58 12.92
CA MET A 19 -8.45 25.16 11.90
C MET A 19 -8.00 23.71 12.12
N ALA A 20 -7.60 23.36 13.34
CA ALA A 20 -7.07 22.03 13.64
C ALA A 20 -8.13 20.92 13.51
N ASN A 21 -9.38 21.17 13.92
CA ASN A 21 -10.48 20.21 13.74
C ASN A 21 -10.81 20.01 12.26
N LYS A 22 -10.69 21.05 11.43
CA LYS A 22 -10.84 20.90 9.98
C LYS A 22 -9.75 19.99 9.40
N GLU A 23 -8.49 20.26 9.73
CA GLU A 23 -7.35 19.44 9.30
C GLU A 23 -7.49 17.98 9.77
N GLN A 24 -7.92 17.77 11.03
CA GLN A 24 -8.21 16.44 11.55
C GLN A 24 -9.27 15.70 10.71
N GLY A 25 -10.34 16.40 10.32
CA GLY A 25 -11.37 15.86 9.43
C GLY A 25 -10.83 15.46 8.06
N ASP A 26 -10.05 16.34 7.43
CA ASP A 26 -9.43 16.10 6.13
C ASP A 26 -8.45 14.92 6.16
N LEU A 27 -7.61 14.84 7.21
CA LEU A 27 -6.70 13.72 7.43
C LEU A 27 -7.44 12.41 7.75
N THR A 28 -8.55 12.46 8.47
CA THR A 28 -9.39 11.27 8.75
C THR A 28 -9.98 10.71 7.45
N PHE A 29 -10.46 11.57 6.56
CA PHE A 29 -10.92 11.14 5.24
C PHE A 29 -9.78 10.55 4.41
N LYS A 30 -8.61 11.19 4.42
CA LYS A 30 -7.42 10.68 3.72
C LYS A 30 -7.01 9.30 4.25
N LYS A 31 -7.02 9.10 5.57
CA LYS A 31 -6.73 7.81 6.20
C LYS A 31 -7.60 6.69 5.64
N LEU A 32 -8.91 6.90 5.55
CA LEU A 32 -9.84 5.90 4.99
C LEU A 32 -9.48 5.52 3.54
N SER A 33 -9.04 6.49 2.74
CA SER A 33 -8.59 6.25 1.37
C SER A 33 -7.32 5.38 1.35
N GLU A 34 -6.33 5.69 2.19
CA GLU A 34 -5.09 4.91 2.28
C GLU A 34 -5.31 3.49 2.84
N GLU A 35 -6.18 3.33 3.84
CA GLU A 35 -6.56 2.01 4.38
C GLU A 35 -7.18 1.11 3.29
N ARG A 36 -8.01 1.70 2.42
CA ARG A 36 -8.57 0.98 1.27
C ARG A 36 -7.48 0.56 0.29
N LEU A 37 -6.49 1.43 0.03
CA LEU A 37 -5.37 1.09 -0.85
C LEU A 37 -4.52 -0.03 -0.26
N VAL A 38 -4.16 0.03 1.03
CA VAL A 38 -3.43 -1.04 1.71
C VAL A 38 -4.16 -2.38 1.59
N THR A 39 -5.47 -2.40 1.84
CA THR A 39 -6.30 -3.61 1.74
C THR A 39 -6.33 -4.19 0.31
N ASN A 40 -6.46 -3.32 -0.69
CA ASN A 40 -6.49 -3.75 -2.09
C ASN A 40 -5.14 -4.32 -2.53
N TYR A 41 -4.04 -3.66 -2.15
CA TYR A 41 -2.69 -4.09 -2.51
C TYR A 41 -2.28 -5.35 -1.74
N SER A 42 -2.73 -5.54 -0.49
CA SER A 42 -2.45 -6.76 0.27
C SER A 42 -3.08 -7.98 -0.39
N THR A 43 -4.32 -7.84 -0.86
CA THR A 43 -5.01 -8.91 -1.59
C THR A 43 -4.33 -9.17 -2.94
N THR A 44 -4.11 -8.11 -3.71
CA THR A 44 -3.55 -8.21 -5.07
C THR A 44 -2.12 -8.77 -5.07
N SER A 45 -1.28 -8.36 -4.11
CA SER A 45 0.10 -8.86 -4.01
C SER A 45 0.14 -10.36 -3.79
N VAL A 46 -0.72 -10.89 -2.91
CA VAL A 46 -0.80 -12.33 -2.63
C VAL A 46 -1.28 -13.10 -3.86
N GLU A 47 -2.29 -12.58 -4.57
CA GLU A 47 -2.78 -13.19 -5.81
C GLU A 47 -1.70 -13.26 -6.89
N ILE A 48 -0.97 -12.15 -7.12
CA ILE A 48 0.10 -12.12 -8.12
C ILE A 48 1.18 -13.15 -7.78
N ASP A 49 1.62 -13.21 -6.51
CA ASP A 49 2.64 -14.16 -6.08
C ASP A 49 2.18 -15.61 -6.21
N ALA A 50 0.92 -15.91 -5.85
CA ALA A 50 0.35 -17.24 -6.00
C ALA A 50 0.28 -17.69 -7.47
N VAL A 51 -0.19 -16.81 -8.37
CA VAL A 51 -0.26 -17.13 -9.80
C VAL A 51 1.15 -17.28 -10.39
N LEU A 52 2.11 -16.42 -10.00
CA LEU A 52 3.48 -16.51 -10.47
C LEU A 52 4.14 -17.83 -10.04
N GLN A 53 3.96 -18.24 -8.78
CA GLN A 53 4.45 -19.54 -8.29
C GLN A 53 3.85 -20.72 -9.09
N GLY A 54 2.56 -20.67 -9.40
CA GLY A 54 1.92 -21.67 -10.25
C GLY A 54 2.52 -21.73 -11.65
N VAL A 55 2.75 -20.58 -12.28
CA VAL A 55 3.38 -20.51 -13.61
C VAL A 55 4.82 -21.04 -13.58
N LEU A 56 5.60 -20.72 -12.54
CA LEU A 56 6.97 -21.24 -12.38
C LEU A 56 6.98 -22.77 -12.22
N ALA A 57 6.05 -23.33 -11.44
CA ALA A 57 5.90 -24.77 -11.30
C ALA A 57 5.51 -25.43 -12.64
N GLU A 58 4.59 -24.83 -13.40
CA GLU A 58 4.22 -25.32 -14.73
C GLU A 58 5.40 -25.27 -15.72
N ILE A 59 6.20 -24.19 -15.72
CA ILE A 59 7.41 -24.09 -16.55
C ILE A 59 8.38 -25.23 -16.19
N SER A 60 8.64 -25.46 -14.91
CA SER A 60 9.54 -26.53 -14.45
C SER A 60 9.04 -27.93 -14.87
N ALA A 61 7.72 -28.15 -14.86
CA ALA A 61 7.14 -29.41 -15.31
C ALA A 61 7.27 -29.58 -16.82
N VAL A 62 6.99 -28.54 -17.61
CA VAL A 62 7.14 -28.55 -19.07
C VAL A 62 8.61 -28.75 -19.47
N ASP A 63 9.56 -28.13 -18.77
CA ASP A 63 10.99 -28.36 -18.98
C ASP A 63 11.39 -29.83 -18.77
N THR A 64 10.85 -30.46 -17.74
CA THR A 64 11.08 -31.89 -17.48
C THR A 64 10.52 -32.76 -18.61
N ILE A 65 9.34 -32.42 -19.14
CA ILE A 65 8.72 -33.13 -20.27
C ILE A 65 9.53 -32.95 -21.54
N ILE A 66 9.91 -31.71 -21.89
CA ILE A 66 10.71 -31.40 -23.08
C ILE A 66 12.05 -32.16 -23.05
N ALA A 67 12.69 -32.24 -21.88
CA ALA A 67 13.95 -32.97 -21.71
C ALA A 67 13.81 -34.49 -21.91
N ALA A 68 12.63 -35.05 -21.63
CA ALA A 68 12.35 -36.48 -21.77
C ALA A 68 11.84 -36.88 -23.16
N LEU A 69 11.31 -35.94 -23.94
CA LEU A 69 10.74 -36.22 -25.26
C LEU A 69 11.82 -36.29 -26.36
N PRO A 70 11.72 -37.25 -27.29
CA PRO A 70 12.54 -37.23 -28.51
C PRO A 70 12.11 -36.06 -29.42
N GLU A 71 12.98 -35.70 -30.36
CA GLU A 71 12.65 -34.72 -31.38
C GLU A 71 11.40 -35.13 -32.17
N GLY A 72 10.54 -34.15 -32.43
CA GLY A 72 9.31 -34.36 -33.17
C GLY A 72 8.18 -33.40 -32.77
N PRO A 73 7.00 -33.55 -33.40
CA PRO A 73 5.90 -32.59 -33.28
C PRO A 73 5.37 -32.46 -31.84
N THR A 74 5.45 -33.51 -31.03
CA THR A 74 5.06 -33.47 -29.61
C THR A 74 6.00 -32.58 -28.79
N LYS A 75 7.31 -32.70 -29.00
CA LYS A 75 8.30 -31.85 -28.33
C LYS A 75 8.16 -30.38 -28.74
N GLU A 76 7.99 -30.11 -30.03
CA GLU A 76 7.72 -28.76 -30.53
C GLU A 76 6.46 -28.13 -29.91
N THR A 77 5.45 -28.95 -29.62
CA THR A 77 4.20 -28.49 -28.99
C THR A 77 4.43 -28.05 -27.54
N GLU A 78 5.22 -28.82 -26.78
CA GLU A 78 5.60 -28.46 -25.41
C GLU A 78 6.54 -27.25 -25.38
N GLU A 79 7.46 -27.11 -26.34
CA GLU A 79 8.29 -25.91 -26.49
C GLU A 79 7.44 -24.65 -26.75
N LYS A 80 6.45 -24.73 -27.63
CA LYS A 80 5.47 -23.64 -27.84
C LYS A 80 4.66 -23.35 -26.58
N ARG A 81 4.32 -24.38 -25.78
CA ARG A 81 3.67 -24.19 -24.49
C ARG A 81 4.58 -23.46 -23.51
N LYS A 82 5.85 -23.83 -23.42
CA LYS A 82 6.86 -23.14 -22.59
C LYS A 82 6.94 -21.66 -22.92
N VAL A 83 7.06 -21.30 -24.20
CA VAL A 83 7.11 -19.88 -24.64
C VAL A 83 5.89 -19.08 -24.14
N ARG A 84 4.69 -19.67 -24.22
CA ARG A 84 3.47 -19.01 -23.70
C ARG A 84 3.50 -18.83 -22.18
N LEU A 85 4.02 -19.81 -21.44
CA LEU A 85 4.18 -19.72 -19.99
C LEU A 85 5.23 -18.68 -19.59
N GLU A 86 6.36 -18.60 -20.30
CA GLU A 86 7.39 -17.59 -20.09
C GLU A 86 6.86 -16.18 -20.35
N TYR A 87 6.05 -15.99 -21.39
CA TYR A 87 5.37 -14.72 -21.63
C TYR A 87 4.40 -14.36 -20.48
N LYS A 88 3.62 -15.33 -19.98
CA LYS A 88 2.75 -15.12 -18.82
C LYS A 88 3.55 -14.77 -17.56
N LYS A 89 4.68 -15.45 -17.32
CA LYS A 89 5.62 -15.14 -16.23
C LYS A 89 6.09 -13.70 -16.32
N PHE A 90 6.56 -13.27 -17.50
CA PHE A 90 7.00 -11.89 -17.73
C PHE A 90 5.91 -10.87 -17.40
N LEU A 91 4.67 -11.08 -17.85
CA LEU A 91 3.56 -10.18 -17.53
C LEU A 91 3.27 -10.10 -16.02
N LEU A 92 3.36 -11.23 -15.31
CA LEU A 92 3.16 -11.28 -13.85
C LEU A 92 4.30 -10.60 -13.09
N GLU A 93 5.54 -10.77 -13.52
CA GLU A 93 6.71 -10.10 -12.94
C GLU A 93 6.60 -8.57 -13.10
N ASN A 94 6.25 -8.07 -14.29
CA ASN A 94 5.98 -6.64 -14.48
C ASN A 94 4.82 -6.14 -13.59
N ARG A 95 3.73 -6.92 -13.48
CA ARG A 95 2.62 -6.53 -12.61
C ARG A 95 3.02 -6.51 -11.13
N LYS A 96 3.91 -7.42 -10.71
CA LYS A 96 4.46 -7.48 -9.35
C LYS A 96 5.27 -6.22 -9.00
N GLU A 97 5.90 -5.55 -9.96
CA GLU A 97 6.57 -4.27 -9.70
C GLU A 97 5.56 -3.19 -9.27
N SER A 98 4.37 -3.18 -9.85
CA SER A 98 3.34 -2.16 -9.57
C SER A 98 2.38 -2.52 -8.42
N TYR A 99 2.21 -3.81 -8.12
CA TYR A 99 1.18 -4.29 -7.17
C TYR A 99 1.67 -5.37 -6.19
N GLY A 100 2.95 -5.73 -6.25
CA GLY A 100 3.56 -6.71 -5.36
C GLY A 100 3.92 -6.12 -3.99
N ALA A 101 4.68 -6.88 -3.22
CA ALA A 101 5.01 -6.57 -1.83
C ALA A 101 5.68 -5.19 -1.65
N VAL A 102 6.49 -4.74 -2.63
CA VAL A 102 7.13 -3.42 -2.60
C VAL A 102 6.08 -2.31 -2.67
N ALA A 103 5.18 -2.37 -3.65
CA ALA A 103 4.11 -1.39 -3.80
C ALA A 103 3.14 -1.41 -2.60
N LEU A 104 2.88 -2.59 -2.02
CA LEU A 104 2.13 -2.70 -0.77
C LEU A 104 2.82 -1.94 0.38
N LEU A 105 4.13 -2.13 0.56
CA LEU A 105 4.90 -1.44 1.60
C LEU A 105 4.87 0.09 1.42
N GLU A 106 4.90 0.57 0.18
CA GLU A 106 4.73 2.01 -0.10
C GLU A 106 3.36 2.52 0.39
N LYS A 107 2.27 1.78 0.13
CA LYS A 107 0.94 2.17 0.63
C LYS A 107 0.83 2.10 2.16
N GLN A 108 1.49 1.14 2.79
CA GLN A 108 1.56 1.07 4.24
C GLN A 108 2.33 2.27 4.83
N LEU A 109 3.42 2.70 4.19
CA LEU A 109 4.16 3.89 4.58
C LEU A 109 3.30 5.15 4.46
N ASP A 110 2.53 5.30 3.38
CA ASP A 110 1.64 6.44 3.18
C ASP A 110 0.53 6.48 4.24
N LEU A 111 -0.09 5.34 4.57
CA LEU A 111 -1.04 5.23 5.68
C LEU A 111 -0.41 5.64 7.02
N GLU A 112 0.80 5.14 7.30
CA GLU A 112 1.49 5.42 8.56
C GLU A 112 1.87 6.91 8.70
N ARG A 113 2.23 7.56 7.60
CA ARG A 113 2.44 9.03 7.58
C ARG A 113 1.16 9.77 7.97
N VAL A 114 0.01 9.36 7.45
CA VAL A 114 -1.29 9.97 7.78
C VAL A 114 -1.65 9.73 9.25
N ASN A 115 -1.42 8.52 9.78
CA ASN A 115 -1.63 8.24 11.20
C ASN A 115 -0.78 9.15 12.09
N LYS A 116 0.50 9.32 11.79
CA LYS A 116 1.39 10.22 12.55
C LYS A 116 0.97 11.68 12.45
N GLN A 117 0.49 12.12 11.29
CA GLN A 117 -0.06 13.47 11.13
C GLN A 117 -1.31 13.67 11.98
N LEU A 118 -2.21 12.68 12.02
CA LEU A 118 -3.39 12.71 12.89
C LEU A 118 -3.01 12.78 14.37
N ASP A 119 -2.05 11.96 14.80
CA ASP A 119 -1.58 11.95 16.20
C ASP A 119 -1.03 13.34 16.60
N GLU A 120 -0.26 13.98 15.72
CA GLU A 120 0.26 15.33 15.96
C GLU A 120 -0.85 16.38 16.02
N VAL A 121 -1.80 16.34 15.09
CA VAL A 121 -2.96 17.27 15.10
C VAL A 121 -3.80 17.07 16.36
N ASN A 122 -4.00 15.83 16.81
CA ASN A 122 -4.70 15.53 18.06
C ASN A 122 -3.95 16.09 19.28
N ALA A 123 -2.62 15.95 19.31
CA ALA A 123 -1.78 16.50 20.36
C ALA A 123 -1.85 18.05 20.38
N PHE A 124 -1.86 18.68 19.21
CA PHE A 124 -2.06 20.12 19.07
C PHE A 124 -3.43 20.56 19.60
N ILE A 125 -4.51 19.91 19.18
CA ILE A 125 -5.88 20.19 19.66
C ILE A 125 -5.95 20.07 21.18
N ALA A 126 -5.37 19.00 21.75
CA ALA A 126 -5.35 18.78 23.19
C ALA A 126 -4.60 19.91 23.93
N ALA A 127 -3.44 20.33 23.41
CA ALA A 127 -2.65 21.41 24.01
C ALA A 127 -3.40 22.74 24.02
N ILE A 128 -4.04 23.13 22.90
CA ILE A 128 -4.82 24.37 22.82
C ILE A 128 -6.06 24.29 23.71
N THR A 129 -6.75 23.15 23.73
CA THR A 129 -7.93 22.94 24.60
C THR A 129 -7.57 23.07 26.07
N ALA A 130 -6.44 22.47 26.49
CA ALA A 130 -5.96 22.56 27.86
C ALA A 130 -5.60 24.00 28.25
N HIS A 131 -4.92 24.73 27.37
CA HIS A 131 -4.58 26.14 27.61
C HIS A 131 -5.82 27.03 27.68
N LYS A 132 -6.77 26.85 26.74
CA LYS A 132 -8.04 27.59 26.71
C LYS A 132 -8.80 27.47 28.04
N ALA A 133 -8.75 26.32 28.71
CA ALA A 133 -9.41 26.11 30.00
C ALA A 133 -8.77 26.89 31.17
N THR A 134 -7.61 27.51 30.95
CA THR A 134 -6.89 28.34 31.96
C THR A 134 -7.07 29.84 31.77
N LEU A 135 -7.71 30.28 30.68
CA LEU A 135 -8.01 31.67 30.34
C LEU A 135 -9.42 32.06 30.81
#